data_AF-A0A9K3CSG6-F1
#
_entry.id   AF-A0A9K3CSG6-F1
#
_cell.length_a   1.000
_cell.length_b   1.000
_cell.length_c   1.000
_cell.angle_alpha   90.00
_cell.angle_beta   90.00
_cell.angle_gamma   90.00
#
_symmetry.space_group_name_H-M   'P 1'
#
loop_
_entity.id
_entity.type
_entity.pdbx_description
1 polymer ?
#
loop_
_entity_poly.entity_id
_entity_poly.type
_entity_poly.pdbx_seq_one_letter_code
_entity_poly.pdbx_strand_id
1 'polypeptide(L)'
;MTSDNAALPLVSPEEELSPAEVVELLHHSVISPVLTRAKEYRAVVVEALYTAPCSLPLTLNLINDVLLLGNSRIAVALAERLPPGSFSQPPSDDQHYVQIFRSAVASILSTPHTQHATAAFMPVDTLPVVWSFPPLLHSLPSSVDSGIYLAPRFGTLPEGVHVPSQDDQGASPLSPLSPLSLVLHDSWVGMARVFNLVLSLRYAERGLQGVWSICQRESLRRTAQLEKRPRQVLVGQHMMLSFIQSVLFHIYSTVHCDAFLECQTAVHRSLADLDISGAAKAIEQLVCSALGNCWFTEGTRQALHVIAAILKDTLDFTRAAKSLLTLPSVDEIVAEEAIRHQGDPDPASHDTAVQKRIEDTSRSSEHDMAVISATLDRFTRRRDTLVAFFNSNQHLPAHRHLLGLLGAGHE
;
A
#
# COMPACT_ATOMS: atom_id res chain seq x y z
N MET A 1 13.30 91.67 51.22
CA MET A 1 14.21 91.22 50.15
C MET A 1 14.81 89.89 50.61
N THR A 2 14.00 88.82 50.68
CA THR A 2 13.66 87.87 49.58
C THR A 2 14.86 86.99 49.24
N SER A 3 14.83 85.76 49.75
CA SER A 3 15.78 84.69 49.47
C SER A 3 15.44 84.00 48.15
N ASP A 4 16.44 83.79 47.29
CA ASP A 4 16.30 82.97 46.10
C ASP A 4 16.25 81.48 46.47
N ASN A 5 15.03 80.99 46.73
CA ASN A 5 14.76 79.56 46.70
C ASN A 5 14.77 79.11 45.23
N ALA A 6 15.86 78.47 44.81
CA ALA A 6 15.90 77.73 43.55
C ALA A 6 14.91 76.56 43.61
N ALA A 7 13.70 76.77 43.11
CA ALA A 7 12.71 75.73 42.97
C ALA A 7 13.21 74.70 41.94
N LEU A 8 13.51 73.49 42.42
CA LEU A 8 13.62 72.31 41.57
C LEU A 8 12.29 72.17 40.78
N PRO A 9 12.33 71.89 39.47
CA PRO A 9 11.11 71.55 38.75
C PRO A 9 10.51 70.29 39.38
N LEU A 10 9.28 70.42 39.90
CA LEU A 10 8.52 69.25 40.34
C LEU A 10 8.40 68.29 39.14
N VAL A 11 8.85 67.05 39.36
CA VAL A 11 8.57 65.95 38.45
C VAL A 11 7.05 65.84 38.32
N SER A 12 6.55 65.81 37.08
CA SER A 12 5.13 65.63 36.78
C SER A 12 4.58 64.41 37.52
N PRO A 13 3.28 64.41 37.91
CA PRO A 13 2.69 63.20 38.47
C PRO A 13 2.85 62.04 37.48
N GLU A 14 3.06 60.84 38.02
CA GLU A 14 3.00 59.62 37.22
C GLU A 14 1.64 59.57 36.53
N GLU A 15 1.62 59.69 35.20
CA GLU A 15 0.40 59.50 34.42
C GLU A 15 -0.02 58.05 34.59
N GLU A 16 -1.05 57.80 35.40
CA GLU A 16 -1.70 56.50 35.53
C GLU A 16 -2.33 56.14 34.18
N LEU A 17 -1.52 55.56 33.30
CA LEU A 17 -1.93 55.02 32.00
C LEU A 17 -3.18 54.17 32.19
N SER A 18 -4.24 54.52 31.46
CA SER A 18 -5.48 53.76 31.53
C SER A 18 -5.24 52.32 31.06
N PRO A 19 -6.04 51.34 31.54
CA PRO A 19 -5.89 49.96 31.10
C PRO A 19 -5.95 49.76 29.58
N ALA A 20 -6.61 50.67 28.84
CA ALA A 20 -6.63 50.67 27.38
C ALA A 20 -5.26 51.08 26.79
N GLU A 21 -4.65 52.15 27.28
CA GLU A 21 -3.34 52.63 26.82
C GLU A 21 -2.22 51.65 27.18
N VAL A 22 -2.30 50.99 28.34
CA VAL A 22 -1.37 49.89 28.70
C VAL A 22 -1.50 48.71 27.74
N VAL A 23 -2.72 48.32 27.35
CA VAL A 23 -2.95 47.25 26.36
C VAL A 23 -2.44 47.66 24.97
N GLU A 24 -2.65 48.91 24.55
CA GLU A 24 -2.17 49.43 23.27
C GLU A 24 -0.62 49.50 23.24
N LEU A 25 0.02 49.95 24.32
CA LEU A 25 1.48 49.91 24.49
C LEU A 25 2.01 48.47 24.46
N LEU A 26 1.41 47.54 25.20
CA LEU A 26 1.79 46.12 25.15
C LEU A 26 1.61 45.54 23.74
N HIS A 27 0.55 45.93 23.04
CA HIS A 27 0.30 45.50 21.66
C HIS A 27 1.39 45.98 20.70
N HIS A 28 1.76 47.26 20.77
CA HIS A 28 2.78 47.85 19.88
C HIS A 28 4.23 47.49 20.27
N SER A 29 4.56 47.42 21.55
CA SER A 29 5.93 47.20 22.03
C SER A 29 6.30 45.74 22.21
N VAL A 30 5.34 44.83 22.42
CA VAL A 30 5.61 43.41 22.70
C VAL A 30 4.91 42.48 21.71
N ILE A 31 3.58 42.57 21.58
CA ILE A 31 2.79 41.60 20.79
C ILE A 31 3.14 41.71 19.31
N SER A 32 3.12 42.92 18.73
CA SER A 32 3.41 43.14 17.31
C SER A 32 4.83 42.69 16.91
N PRO A 33 5.92 43.06 17.63
CA PRO A 33 7.26 42.53 17.35
C PRO A 33 7.35 41.00 17.43
N VAL A 34 6.70 40.37 18.43
CA VAL A 34 6.67 38.90 18.58
C VAL A 34 5.93 38.25 17.40
N LEU A 35 4.78 38.80 16.97
CA LEU A 35 4.03 38.31 15.82
C LEU A 35 4.80 38.45 14.50
N THR A 36 5.50 39.57 14.29
CA THR A 36 6.37 39.78 13.12
C THR A 36 7.49 38.74 13.09
N ARG A 37 8.21 38.56 14.21
CA ARG A 37 9.31 37.59 14.29
C ARG A 37 8.84 36.13 14.18
N ALA A 38 7.62 35.83 14.63
CA ALA A 38 6.98 34.54 14.41
C ALA A 38 6.63 34.29 12.93
N LYS A 39 6.21 35.32 12.18
CA LYS A 39 6.00 35.23 10.71
C LYS A 39 7.31 35.02 9.97
N GLU A 40 8.37 35.76 10.31
CA GLU A 40 9.72 35.58 9.75
C GLU A 40 10.22 34.15 9.96
N TYR A 41 10.09 33.61 11.18
CA TYR A 41 10.47 32.23 11.48
C TYR A 41 9.69 31.21 10.66
N ARG A 42 8.37 31.39 10.52
CA ARG A 42 7.54 30.52 9.66
C ARG A 42 7.95 30.59 8.19
N ALA A 43 8.27 31.78 7.66
CA ALA A 43 8.75 31.93 6.29
C ALA A 43 10.04 31.13 6.05
N VAL A 44 11.01 31.20 6.96
CA VAL A 44 12.25 30.40 6.89
C VAL A 44 11.96 28.89 6.94
N VAL A 45 11.02 28.44 7.77
CA VAL A 45 10.64 27.01 7.83
C VAL A 45 9.94 26.56 6.54
N VAL A 46 9.06 27.38 5.96
CA VAL A 46 8.41 27.07 4.68
C VAL A 46 9.43 27.03 3.53
N GLU A 47 10.37 27.98 3.48
CA GLU A 47 11.45 27.98 2.51
C GLU A 47 12.31 26.70 2.62
N ALA A 48 12.65 26.29 3.85
CA ALA A 48 13.36 25.03 4.09
C ALA A 48 12.57 23.80 3.64
N LEU A 49 11.24 23.78 3.82
CA LEU A 49 10.37 22.69 3.35
C LEU A 49 10.34 22.57 1.82
N TYR A 50 10.59 23.65 1.06
CA TYR A 50 10.66 23.60 -0.40
C TYR A 50 12.07 23.38 -0.95
N THR A 51 13.10 23.91 -0.29
CA THR A 51 14.48 23.97 -0.81
C THR A 51 15.41 22.88 -0.27
N ALA A 52 15.05 22.18 0.82
CA ALA A 52 15.83 21.05 1.32
C ALA A 52 15.96 19.93 0.27
N PRO A 53 17.05 19.14 0.26
CA PRO A 53 17.23 18.00 -0.64
C PRO A 53 16.15 16.91 -0.45
N CYS A 54 15.48 16.90 0.71
CA CYS A 54 14.24 16.17 0.94
C CYS A 54 13.08 17.17 1.09
N SER A 55 12.66 17.78 -0.02
CA SER A 55 11.58 18.78 0.00
C SER A 55 10.21 18.12 0.16
N LEU A 56 9.26 18.85 0.76
CA LEU A 56 7.91 18.35 1.01
C LEU A 56 7.18 17.91 -0.29
N PRO A 57 7.26 18.62 -1.43
CA PRO A 57 6.64 18.14 -2.68
C PRO A 57 7.22 16.80 -3.16
N LEU A 58 8.54 16.62 -3.02
CA LEU A 58 9.21 15.35 -3.35
C LEU A 58 8.76 14.24 -2.39
N THR A 59 8.68 14.54 -1.09
CA THR A 59 8.21 13.60 -0.07
C THR A 59 6.74 13.21 -0.26
N LEU A 60 5.86 14.14 -0.64
CA LEU A 60 4.46 13.84 -0.99
C LEU A 60 4.36 12.89 -2.19
N ASN A 61 5.16 13.12 -3.23
CA ASN A 61 5.21 12.21 -4.38
C ASN A 61 5.72 10.81 -3.98
N LEU A 62 6.74 10.73 -3.11
CA LEU A 62 7.22 9.45 -2.56
C LEU A 62 6.17 8.74 -1.69
N ILE A 63 5.40 9.47 -0.89
CA ILE A 63 4.26 8.93 -0.12
C ILE A 63 3.24 8.30 -1.07
N ASN A 64 2.83 9.01 -2.12
CA ASN A 64 1.87 8.47 -3.09
C ASN A 64 2.42 7.25 -3.85
N ASP A 65 3.60 7.38 -4.44
CA ASP A 65 4.17 6.38 -5.34
C ASP A 65 4.59 5.09 -4.62
N VAL A 66 5.14 5.22 -3.41
CA VAL A 66 5.77 4.11 -2.67
C VAL A 66 4.90 3.65 -1.50
N LEU A 67 4.44 4.55 -0.62
CA LEU A 67 3.73 4.16 0.60
C LEU A 67 2.24 3.89 0.37
N LEU A 68 1.61 4.56 -0.60
CA LEU A 68 0.24 4.26 -1.01
C LEU A 68 0.18 3.32 -2.24
N LEU A 69 1.34 3.01 -2.85
CA LEU A 69 1.49 2.19 -4.08
C LEU A 69 0.82 2.75 -5.34
N GLY A 70 0.75 4.08 -5.47
CA GLY A 70 0.24 4.76 -6.65
C GLY A 70 1.08 4.52 -7.91
N ASN A 71 2.37 4.22 -7.75
CA ASN A 71 3.21 3.81 -8.87
C ASN A 71 2.97 2.33 -9.21
N SER A 72 2.13 2.10 -10.21
CA SER A 72 1.74 0.75 -10.66
C SER A 72 2.94 -0.14 -11.02
N ARG A 73 4.06 0.44 -11.50
CA ARG A 73 5.29 -0.31 -11.80
C ARG A 73 5.96 -0.83 -10.53
N ILE A 74 6.00 -0.03 -9.46
CA ILE A 74 6.52 -0.46 -8.15
C ILE A 74 5.60 -1.54 -7.56
N ALA A 75 4.28 -1.32 -7.60
CA ALA A 75 3.31 -2.27 -7.07
C ALA A 75 3.36 -3.64 -7.79
N VAL A 76 3.51 -3.63 -9.12
CA VAL A 76 3.77 -4.85 -9.91
C VAL A 76 5.13 -5.45 -9.52
N ALA A 77 6.22 -4.68 -9.57
CA ALA A 77 7.58 -5.14 -9.26
C ALA A 77 7.73 -5.79 -7.86
N LEU A 78 6.97 -5.31 -6.88
CA LEU A 78 6.85 -5.91 -5.55
C LEU A 78 6.10 -7.24 -5.62
N ALA A 79 4.87 -7.24 -6.16
CA ALA A 79 4.09 -8.45 -6.37
C ALA A 79 4.84 -9.51 -7.19
N GLU A 80 5.77 -9.10 -8.06
CA GLU A 80 6.60 -9.99 -8.86
C GLU A 80 7.60 -10.81 -8.06
N ARG A 81 8.20 -10.18 -7.05
CA ARG A 81 9.32 -10.70 -6.25
C ARG A 81 8.88 -11.38 -4.96
N LEU A 82 7.63 -11.19 -4.53
CA LEU A 82 7.07 -11.89 -3.37
C LEU A 82 7.01 -13.42 -3.64
N PRO A 83 7.55 -14.27 -2.73
CA PRO A 83 7.48 -15.71 -2.90
C PRO A 83 6.03 -16.26 -2.90
N PRO A 84 5.81 -17.46 -3.47
CA PRO A 84 4.52 -18.13 -3.37
C PRO A 84 4.18 -18.41 -1.90
N GLY A 85 3.06 -17.89 -1.42
CA GLY A 85 2.57 -18.12 -0.05
C GLY A 85 2.90 -17.04 0.97
N SER A 86 3.51 -15.90 0.59
CA SER A 86 3.79 -14.77 1.49
C SER A 86 2.59 -14.29 2.30
N PHE A 87 1.36 -14.40 1.78
CA PHE A 87 0.14 -13.99 2.48
C PHE A 87 -0.51 -15.11 3.33
N SER A 88 0.10 -16.29 3.40
CA SER A 88 -0.44 -17.48 4.10
C SER A 88 0.43 -18.02 5.22
N GLN A 89 1.67 -17.57 5.34
CA GLN A 89 2.60 -17.93 6.41
C GLN A 89 3.31 -16.67 6.91
N PRO A 90 3.59 -16.55 8.23
CA PRO A 90 4.39 -15.44 8.73
C PRO A 90 5.81 -15.51 8.13
N PRO A 91 6.46 -14.36 7.88
CA PRO A 91 7.82 -14.33 7.37
C PRO A 91 8.77 -15.02 8.35
N SER A 92 9.62 -15.92 7.85
CA SER A 92 10.68 -16.56 8.64
C SER A 92 11.93 -15.68 8.79
N ASP A 93 12.05 -14.65 7.94
CA ASP A 93 13.16 -13.69 7.93
C ASP A 93 12.66 -12.34 7.36
N ASP A 94 12.62 -11.32 8.21
CA ASP A 94 12.20 -9.96 7.83
C ASP A 94 13.23 -9.29 6.89
N GLN A 95 14.52 -9.68 6.95
CA GLN A 95 15.56 -9.07 6.12
C GLN A 95 15.35 -9.39 4.63
N HIS A 96 14.94 -10.62 4.31
CA HIS A 96 14.62 -11.05 2.96
C HIS A 96 13.54 -10.18 2.31
N TYR A 97 12.49 -9.84 3.07
CA TYR A 97 11.38 -9.02 2.59
C TYR A 97 11.75 -7.53 2.42
N VAL A 98 12.59 -6.98 3.32
CA VAL A 98 13.19 -5.65 3.14
C VAL A 98 14.06 -5.61 1.86
N GLN A 99 14.82 -6.68 1.58
CA GLN A 99 15.66 -6.77 0.40
C GLN A 99 14.83 -6.88 -0.90
N ILE A 100 13.72 -7.63 -0.89
CA ILE A 100 12.73 -7.64 -1.98
C ILE A 100 12.18 -6.23 -2.24
N PHE A 101 11.80 -5.51 -1.19
CA PHE A 101 11.25 -4.17 -1.31
C PHE A 101 12.25 -3.18 -1.92
N ARG A 102 13.48 -3.13 -1.38
CA ARG A 102 14.56 -2.28 -1.92
C ARG A 102 14.88 -2.63 -3.37
N SER A 103 14.97 -3.92 -3.72
CA SER A 103 15.19 -4.39 -5.10
C SER A 103 14.08 -3.93 -6.06
N ALA A 104 12.81 -4.05 -5.65
CA ALA A 104 11.67 -3.62 -6.47
C ALA A 104 11.70 -2.10 -6.71
N VAL A 105 11.81 -1.31 -5.64
CA VAL A 105 11.82 0.16 -5.70
C VAL A 105 13.03 0.65 -6.51
N ALA A 106 14.24 0.14 -6.25
CA ALA A 106 15.44 0.45 -7.01
C ALA A 106 15.27 0.16 -8.51
N SER A 107 14.72 -1.01 -8.86
CA SER A 107 14.56 -1.41 -10.26
C SER A 107 13.65 -0.49 -11.08
N ILE A 108 12.77 0.26 -10.42
CA ILE A 108 11.87 1.22 -11.07
C ILE A 108 12.45 2.64 -11.02
N LEU A 109 12.89 3.11 -9.85
CA LEU A 109 13.39 4.48 -9.69
C LEU A 109 14.67 4.72 -10.51
N SER A 110 15.56 3.72 -10.62
CA SER A 110 16.79 3.82 -11.40
C SER A 110 16.60 3.77 -12.92
N THR A 111 15.37 3.68 -13.45
CA THR A 111 15.14 3.71 -14.90
C THR A 111 15.31 5.12 -15.47
N PRO A 112 15.84 5.29 -16.70
CA PRO A 112 16.07 6.61 -17.29
C PRO A 112 14.80 7.43 -17.52
N HIS A 113 13.62 6.80 -17.53
CA HIS A 113 12.33 7.49 -17.65
C HIS A 113 11.77 8.03 -16.31
N THR A 114 12.38 7.69 -15.17
CA THR A 114 12.03 8.23 -13.83
C THR A 114 13.08 9.20 -13.29
N GLN A 115 14.13 9.51 -14.06
CA GLN A 115 15.23 10.40 -13.65
C GLN A 115 14.84 11.88 -13.46
N HIS A 116 13.60 12.29 -13.78
CA HIS A 116 13.18 13.69 -13.75
C HIS A 116 12.58 14.21 -12.42
N ALA A 117 12.52 13.40 -11.35
CA ALA A 117 12.15 13.91 -10.03
C ALA A 117 12.77 13.14 -8.85
N THR A 118 12.58 11.82 -8.79
CA THR A 118 12.80 11.05 -7.54
C THR A 118 14.17 10.39 -7.42
N ALA A 119 14.81 10.00 -8.53
CA ALA A 119 16.08 9.27 -8.50
C ALA A 119 17.33 10.16 -8.42
N ALA A 120 17.21 11.47 -8.65
CA ALA A 120 18.34 12.40 -8.71
C ALA A 120 18.80 12.94 -7.34
N PHE A 121 17.98 12.81 -6.29
CA PHE A 121 18.19 13.49 -5.00
C PHE A 121 18.27 12.58 -3.77
N MET A 122 17.96 11.28 -3.90
CA MET A 122 18.20 10.28 -2.86
C MET A 122 18.73 8.98 -3.46
N PRO A 123 19.94 8.51 -3.09
CA PRO A 123 20.31 7.11 -3.25
C PRO A 123 19.25 6.20 -2.61
N VAL A 124 18.96 5.05 -3.20
CA VAL A 124 18.02 4.07 -2.60
C VAL A 124 18.47 3.67 -1.19
N ASP A 125 19.79 3.68 -0.93
CA ASP A 125 20.40 3.39 0.36
C ASP A 125 20.14 4.48 1.43
N THR A 126 19.65 5.66 1.02
CA THR A 126 19.23 6.75 1.91
C THR A 126 17.71 6.82 2.13
N LEU A 127 16.91 6.01 1.41
CA LEU A 127 15.56 5.68 1.88
C LEU A 127 15.73 5.01 3.24
N PRO A 128 15.17 5.54 4.34
CA PRO A 128 15.58 5.20 5.69
C PRO A 128 15.72 3.70 5.90
N VAL A 129 16.89 3.23 6.37
CA VAL A 129 17.16 1.83 6.80
C VAL A 129 16.44 1.47 8.11
N VAL A 130 15.81 2.47 8.71
CA VAL A 130 14.47 2.31 9.25
C VAL A 130 13.53 1.85 8.11
N TRP A 131 12.28 2.36 7.94
CA TRP A 131 11.31 1.72 7.02
C TRP A 131 11.34 0.19 7.16
N SER A 132 11.52 -0.27 8.41
CA SER A 132 11.42 -1.67 8.79
C SER A 132 10.10 -2.13 8.24
N PHE A 133 10.12 -3.26 7.52
CA PHE A 133 8.96 -3.81 6.84
C PHE A 133 7.78 -3.61 7.80
N PRO A 134 6.74 -2.82 7.45
CA PRO A 134 5.51 -2.92 8.21
C PRO A 134 5.23 -4.43 8.27
N PRO A 135 4.73 -5.01 9.37
CA PRO A 135 4.51 -6.45 9.36
C PRO A 135 3.30 -6.76 8.47
N LEU A 136 3.59 -6.77 7.15
CA LEU A 136 2.73 -6.62 5.97
C LEU A 136 2.12 -7.96 5.54
N LEU A 137 2.55 -9.04 6.19
CA LEU A 137 2.31 -10.41 5.75
C LEU A 137 1.59 -11.18 6.86
N HIS A 138 0.49 -10.59 7.29
CA HIS A 138 -0.64 -11.33 7.85
C HIS A 138 -1.74 -11.34 6.81
N SER A 139 -2.40 -12.49 6.65
CA SER A 139 -3.52 -12.59 5.72
C SER A 139 -4.58 -11.53 6.06
N LEU A 140 -5.12 -10.83 5.06
CA LEU A 140 -6.25 -9.91 5.25
C LEU A 140 -7.40 -10.56 6.05
N PRO A 141 -7.74 -11.86 5.85
CA PRO A 141 -8.67 -12.56 6.75
C PRO A 141 -8.24 -12.58 8.24
N SER A 142 -7.01 -12.99 8.56
CA SER A 142 -6.58 -13.15 9.96
C SER A 142 -6.26 -11.84 10.68
N SER A 143 -5.84 -10.81 9.95
CA SER A 143 -5.52 -9.48 10.51
C SER A 143 -6.77 -8.66 10.82
N VAL A 144 -7.86 -8.84 10.07
CA VAL A 144 -9.13 -8.15 10.36
C VAL A 144 -9.89 -8.80 11.52
N ASP A 145 -9.85 -10.14 11.66
CA ASP A 145 -10.54 -10.83 12.77
C ASP A 145 -9.80 -10.73 14.12
N SER A 146 -8.47 -10.55 14.12
CA SER A 146 -7.67 -10.48 15.36
C SER A 146 -7.44 -9.06 15.89
N GLY A 147 -7.68 -8.01 15.08
CA GLY A 147 -7.32 -6.64 15.41
C GLY A 147 -5.80 -6.38 15.48
N ILE A 148 -4.96 -7.39 15.24
CA ILE A 148 -3.50 -7.28 15.25
C ILE A 148 -3.05 -6.71 13.89
N TYR A 149 -3.27 -5.41 13.75
CA TYR A 149 -2.55 -4.60 12.78
C TYR A 149 -1.22 -4.20 13.42
N LEU A 150 -0.19 -5.02 13.19
CA LEU A 150 1.16 -4.62 13.53
C LEU A 150 1.52 -3.36 12.74
N ALA A 151 1.58 -2.23 13.43
CA ALA A 151 2.22 -1.03 12.92
C ALA A 151 3.71 -1.34 12.66
N PRO A 152 4.36 -0.71 11.66
CA PRO A 152 5.81 -0.69 11.64
C PRO A 152 6.29 -0.03 12.94
N ARG A 153 7.09 -0.73 13.74
CA ARG A 153 7.59 -0.20 15.01
C ARG A 153 8.68 0.85 14.74
N PHE A 154 8.27 2.11 14.77
CA PHE A 154 9.13 3.27 14.95
C PHE A 154 8.84 3.84 16.35
N GLY A 155 9.81 3.84 17.25
CA GLY A 155 9.67 4.46 18.59
C GLY A 155 10.05 3.59 19.78
N THR A 156 10.12 2.26 19.63
CA THR A 156 10.68 1.36 20.64
C THR A 156 11.70 0.42 20.01
N LEU A 157 12.98 0.56 20.36
CA LEU A 157 13.92 -0.55 20.18
C LEU A 157 13.36 -1.79 20.88
N PRO A 158 13.53 -3.00 20.33
CA PRO A 158 13.43 -4.21 21.13
C PRO A 158 14.51 -4.14 22.23
N GLU A 159 14.11 -4.31 23.49
CA GLU A 159 15.05 -4.47 24.60
C GLU A 159 15.96 -5.67 24.30
N GLY A 160 17.23 -5.41 23.95
CA GLY A 160 18.22 -6.44 23.62
C GLY A 160 18.93 -6.32 22.27
N VAL A 161 18.55 -5.40 21.37
CA VAL A 161 19.33 -5.17 20.13
C VAL A 161 20.36 -4.08 20.36
N HIS A 162 21.64 -4.46 20.30
CA HIS A 162 22.77 -3.56 20.46
C HIS A 162 22.78 -2.52 19.34
N VAL A 163 22.73 -1.24 19.69
CA VAL A 163 22.93 -0.12 18.75
C VAL A 163 24.35 -0.23 18.17
N PRO A 164 24.54 -0.35 16.84
CA PRO A 164 25.84 -0.10 16.25
C PRO A 164 26.15 1.39 16.42
N SER A 165 27.37 1.68 16.86
CA SER A 165 27.81 3.03 17.26
C SER A 165 27.52 4.10 16.21
N GLN A 166 27.11 5.29 16.68
CA GLN A 166 27.01 6.49 15.86
C GLN A 166 28.37 6.84 15.26
N ASP A 167 28.61 6.44 14.02
CA ASP A 167 29.66 6.98 13.15
C ASP A 167 29.34 6.59 11.70
N ASP A 168 28.28 7.18 11.15
CA ASP A 168 28.24 7.45 9.70
C ASP A 168 27.31 8.63 9.36
N GLN A 169 27.77 9.50 8.47
CA GLN A 169 27.17 10.82 8.24
C GLN A 169 26.01 10.75 7.23
N GLY A 170 24.86 10.26 7.68
CA GLY A 170 23.61 10.25 6.92
C GLY A 170 22.42 10.66 7.78
N ALA A 171 22.14 11.97 7.86
CA ALA A 171 20.97 12.48 8.57
C ALA A 171 19.69 11.96 7.90
N SER A 172 19.03 10.98 8.54
CA SER A 172 17.79 10.40 7.99
C SER A 172 16.70 11.49 7.90
N PRO A 173 15.96 11.62 6.79
CA PRO A 173 14.98 12.70 6.61
C PRO A 173 13.77 12.63 7.56
N LEU A 174 13.62 11.51 8.27
CA LEU A 174 12.62 11.28 9.32
C LEU A 174 13.21 11.33 10.75
N SER A 175 14.43 11.84 10.90
CA SER A 175 14.97 12.18 12.22
C SER A 175 14.00 13.15 12.93
N PRO A 176 13.78 13.08 14.24
CA PRO A 176 12.81 13.94 14.94
C PRO A 176 13.13 15.45 14.79
N LEU A 177 14.38 15.79 14.45
CA LEU A 177 14.88 17.14 14.18
C LEU A 177 14.64 17.65 12.73
N SER A 178 14.04 16.83 11.86
CA SER A 178 13.73 17.20 10.46
C SER A 178 12.45 18.05 10.37
N PRO A 179 12.40 19.13 9.55
CA PRO A 179 11.16 19.88 9.30
C PRO A 179 9.98 19.01 8.81
N LEU A 180 10.27 17.87 8.18
CA LEU A 180 9.25 16.91 7.74
C LEU A 180 8.56 16.16 8.91
N SER A 181 9.22 16.04 10.08
CA SER A 181 8.63 15.35 11.25
C SER A 181 7.41 16.11 11.80
N LEU A 182 7.40 17.44 11.66
CA LEU A 182 6.29 18.34 12.03
C LEU A 182 5.01 18.13 11.20
N VAL A 183 5.14 17.46 10.05
CA VAL A 183 4.11 17.37 9.00
C VAL A 183 3.67 15.92 8.74
N LEU A 184 4.45 14.93 9.17
CA LEU A 184 4.23 13.50 8.91
C LEU A 184 4.00 12.66 10.18
N HIS A 185 3.62 13.27 11.30
CA HIS A 185 3.37 12.56 12.56
C HIS A 185 2.13 11.64 12.45
N ASP A 186 2.17 10.47 13.12
CA ASP A 186 1.12 9.44 13.29
C ASP A 186 0.40 8.84 12.05
N SER A 187 0.52 9.43 10.86
CA SER A 187 -0.21 9.05 9.65
C SER A 187 0.19 7.70 9.04
N TRP A 188 1.33 7.13 9.46
CA TRP A 188 1.97 5.93 8.88
C TRP A 188 1.13 4.66 8.96
N VAL A 189 0.39 4.46 10.05
CA VAL A 189 -0.44 3.25 10.24
C VAL A 189 -1.57 3.19 9.21
N GLY A 190 -2.11 4.34 8.83
CA GLY A 190 -3.14 4.43 7.78
C GLY A 190 -2.57 4.12 6.40
N MET A 191 -1.42 4.70 6.06
CA MET A 191 -0.74 4.43 4.79
C MET A 191 -0.38 2.94 4.63
N ALA A 192 0.15 2.31 5.68
CA ALA A 192 0.49 0.87 5.68
C ALA A 192 -0.73 -0.05 5.47
N ARG A 193 -1.93 0.36 5.89
CA ARG A 193 -3.18 -0.39 5.60
C ARG A 193 -3.56 -0.34 4.13
N VAL A 194 -3.45 0.84 3.51
CA VAL A 194 -3.70 1.03 2.07
C VAL A 194 -2.67 0.24 1.24
N PHE A 195 -1.39 0.34 1.59
CA PHE A 195 -0.30 -0.45 0.99
C PHE A 195 -0.62 -1.95 0.99
N ASN A 196 -0.98 -2.50 2.15
CA ASN A 196 -1.31 -3.92 2.31
C ASN A 196 -2.43 -4.38 1.37
N LEU A 197 -3.51 -3.59 1.28
CA LEU A 197 -4.65 -3.90 0.43
C LEU A 197 -4.26 -3.88 -1.05
N VAL A 198 -3.59 -2.82 -1.51
CA VAL A 198 -3.15 -2.67 -2.91
C VAL A 198 -2.16 -3.76 -3.29
N LEU A 199 -1.18 -4.07 -2.44
CA LEU A 199 -0.21 -5.13 -2.70
C LEU A 199 -0.86 -6.52 -2.76
N SER A 200 -1.83 -6.81 -1.88
CA SER A 200 -2.57 -8.07 -1.88
C SER A 200 -3.41 -8.25 -3.15
N LEU A 201 -4.07 -7.17 -3.61
CA LEU A 201 -4.80 -7.14 -4.89
C LEU A 201 -3.86 -7.36 -6.08
N ARG A 202 -2.70 -6.69 -6.14
CA ARG A 202 -1.69 -6.89 -7.20
C ARG A 202 -1.09 -8.29 -7.19
N TYR A 203 -0.88 -8.89 -6.03
CA TYR A 203 -0.41 -10.27 -5.92
C TYR A 203 -1.45 -11.28 -6.43
N ALA A 204 -2.73 -11.07 -6.12
CA ALA A 204 -3.82 -11.88 -6.66
C ALA A 204 -3.99 -11.70 -8.18
N GLU A 205 -3.87 -10.45 -8.69
CA GLU A 205 -3.83 -10.14 -10.12
C GLU A 205 -2.70 -10.91 -10.83
N ARG A 206 -1.46 -10.83 -10.32
CA ARG A 206 -0.33 -11.62 -10.83
C ARG A 206 -0.61 -13.12 -10.81
N GLY A 207 -1.26 -13.61 -9.74
CA GLY A 207 -1.68 -15.01 -9.61
C GLY A 207 -2.51 -15.46 -10.79
N LEU A 208 -3.53 -14.67 -11.15
CA LEU A 208 -4.47 -14.90 -12.25
C LEU A 208 -3.84 -14.70 -13.64
N GLN A 209 -2.96 -13.72 -13.82
CA GLN A 209 -2.17 -13.56 -15.04
C GLN A 209 -1.25 -14.77 -15.27
N GLY A 210 -0.66 -15.32 -14.20
CA GLY A 210 0.13 -16.54 -14.26
C GLY A 210 -0.66 -17.78 -14.70
N VAL A 211 -1.94 -17.89 -14.31
CA VAL A 211 -2.85 -18.95 -14.80
C VAL A 211 -3.04 -18.82 -16.31
N TRP A 212 -3.35 -17.61 -16.80
CA TRP A 212 -3.51 -17.33 -18.24
C TRP A 212 -2.26 -17.68 -19.05
N SER A 213 -1.07 -17.31 -18.58
CA SER A 213 0.21 -17.64 -19.25
C SER A 213 0.55 -19.13 -19.24
N ILE A 214 -0.04 -19.94 -18.35
CA ILE A 214 0.04 -21.40 -18.42
C ILE A 214 -0.99 -21.92 -19.44
N CYS A 215 -2.25 -21.48 -19.37
CA CYS A 215 -3.29 -21.83 -20.36
C CYS A 215 -2.83 -21.58 -21.80
N GLN A 216 -2.19 -20.44 -22.10
CA GLN A 216 -1.69 -20.14 -23.44
C GLN A 216 -0.59 -21.12 -23.89
N ARG A 217 0.38 -21.43 -23.01
CA ARG A 217 1.47 -22.37 -23.33
C ARG A 217 0.93 -23.79 -23.56
N GLU A 218 0.00 -24.25 -22.72
CA GLU A 218 -0.59 -25.59 -22.88
C GLU A 218 -1.56 -25.68 -24.05
N SER A 219 -2.29 -24.60 -24.38
CA SER A 219 -3.11 -24.55 -25.60
C SER A 219 -2.29 -24.61 -26.89
N LEU A 220 -1.04 -24.14 -26.86
CA LEU A 220 -0.11 -24.26 -28.00
C LEU A 220 0.54 -25.65 -28.09
N ARG A 221 0.66 -26.37 -26.95
CA ARG A 221 1.20 -27.74 -26.89
C ARG A 221 0.16 -28.81 -27.23
N ARG A 222 -1.06 -28.68 -26.68
CA ARG A 222 -2.10 -29.72 -26.70
C ARG A 222 -3.24 -29.33 -27.67
N THR A 223 -2.88 -29.09 -28.94
CA THR A 223 -3.73 -28.46 -29.99
C THR A 223 -5.00 -29.22 -30.42
N ALA A 224 -5.26 -30.43 -29.92
CA ALA A 224 -6.39 -31.26 -30.35
C ALA A 224 -7.32 -31.79 -29.24
N GLN A 225 -6.96 -31.67 -27.95
CA GLN A 225 -7.72 -32.25 -26.83
C GLN A 225 -8.06 -31.22 -25.73
N LEU A 226 -8.52 -30.03 -26.14
CA LEU A 226 -9.07 -29.05 -25.20
C LEU A 226 -10.49 -29.47 -24.74
N GLU A 227 -10.51 -30.33 -23.73
CA GLU A 227 -11.70 -30.76 -22.99
C GLU A 227 -12.49 -29.56 -22.38
N LYS A 228 -13.60 -29.84 -21.69
CA LYS A 228 -14.36 -28.80 -20.97
C LYS A 228 -13.56 -28.11 -19.84
N ARG A 229 -12.51 -28.75 -19.31
CA ARG A 229 -11.75 -28.32 -18.12
C ARG A 229 -11.10 -26.93 -18.25
N PRO A 230 -10.30 -26.61 -19.30
CA PRO A 230 -9.63 -25.31 -19.39
C PRO A 230 -10.61 -24.16 -19.62
N ARG A 231 -11.80 -24.40 -20.18
CA ARG A 231 -12.82 -23.36 -20.37
C ARG A 231 -13.35 -22.84 -19.03
N GLN A 232 -13.64 -23.72 -18.06
CA GLN A 232 -14.06 -23.28 -16.72
C GLN A 232 -12.95 -22.51 -16.00
N VAL A 233 -11.69 -22.94 -16.14
CA VAL A 233 -10.53 -22.21 -15.59
C VAL A 233 -10.42 -20.82 -16.22
N LEU A 234 -10.52 -20.69 -17.55
CA LEU A 234 -10.42 -19.40 -18.24
C LEU A 234 -11.57 -18.45 -17.89
N VAL A 235 -12.82 -18.94 -17.83
CA VAL A 235 -13.98 -18.12 -17.42
C VAL A 235 -13.81 -17.64 -15.99
N GLY A 236 -13.46 -18.54 -15.06
CA GLY A 236 -13.23 -18.19 -13.66
C GLY A 236 -12.07 -17.20 -13.46
N GLN A 237 -10.97 -17.41 -14.19
CA GLN A 237 -9.81 -16.54 -14.19
C GLN A 237 -10.18 -15.13 -14.68
N HIS A 238 -10.95 -15.02 -15.76
CA HIS A 238 -11.37 -13.73 -16.32
C HIS A 238 -12.32 -12.98 -15.37
N MET A 239 -13.31 -13.67 -14.78
CA MET A 239 -14.25 -13.08 -13.81
C MET A 239 -13.54 -12.53 -12.57
N MET A 240 -12.61 -13.30 -11.98
CA MET A 240 -11.84 -12.85 -10.81
C MET A 240 -10.87 -11.72 -11.16
N LEU A 241 -10.26 -11.75 -12.35
CA LEU A 241 -9.33 -10.73 -12.81
C LEU A 241 -10.02 -9.39 -13.03
N SER A 242 -11.16 -9.40 -13.74
CA SER A 242 -11.97 -8.20 -13.98
C SER A 242 -12.46 -7.55 -12.69
N PHE A 243 -12.88 -8.36 -11.70
CA PHE A 243 -13.22 -7.86 -10.37
C PHE A 243 -12.03 -7.17 -9.67
N ILE A 244 -10.87 -7.82 -9.62
CA ILE A 244 -9.67 -7.28 -8.96
C ILE A 244 -9.18 -6.00 -9.65
N GLN A 245 -9.20 -5.97 -10.98
CA GLN A 245 -8.85 -4.78 -11.76
C GLN A 245 -9.82 -3.62 -11.54
N SER A 246 -11.13 -3.90 -11.41
CA SER A 246 -12.14 -2.90 -11.04
C SER A 246 -11.89 -2.30 -9.66
N VAL A 247 -11.56 -3.13 -8.66
CA VAL A 247 -11.21 -2.67 -7.30
C VAL A 247 -9.92 -1.83 -7.31
N LEU A 248 -8.88 -2.29 -8.01
CA LEU A 248 -7.61 -1.56 -8.15
C LEU A 248 -7.80 -0.22 -8.87
N PHE A 249 -8.62 -0.16 -9.92
CA PHE A 249 -8.91 1.07 -10.65
C PHE A 249 -9.71 2.07 -9.79
N HIS A 250 -10.67 1.60 -8.99
CA HIS A 250 -11.39 2.45 -8.05
C HIS A 250 -10.46 3.06 -6.99
N ILE A 251 -9.58 2.25 -6.36
CA ILE A 251 -8.58 2.77 -5.42
C ILE A 251 -7.67 3.78 -6.12
N TYR A 252 -7.24 3.50 -7.36
CA TYR A 252 -6.38 4.40 -8.11
C TYR A 252 -7.02 5.76 -8.38
N SER A 253 -8.24 5.79 -8.91
CA SER A 253 -8.97 7.04 -9.15
C SER A 253 -9.17 7.83 -7.85
N THR A 254 -9.72 7.19 -6.82
CA THR A 254 -10.19 7.91 -5.62
C THR A 254 -9.09 8.26 -4.62
N VAL A 255 -7.97 7.52 -4.59
CA VAL A 255 -6.84 7.78 -3.70
C VAL A 255 -5.72 8.53 -4.40
N HIS A 256 -5.27 8.05 -5.57
CA HIS A 256 -4.07 8.57 -6.24
C HIS A 256 -4.35 9.71 -7.22
N CYS A 257 -5.57 9.82 -7.75
CA CYS A 257 -5.97 10.99 -8.54
C CYS A 257 -6.69 12.01 -7.64
N ASP A 258 -7.84 11.67 -7.07
CA ASP A 258 -8.70 12.65 -6.40
C ASP A 258 -8.11 13.13 -5.06
N ALA A 259 -8.02 12.26 -4.05
CA ALA A 259 -7.57 12.65 -2.71
C ALA A 259 -6.13 13.18 -2.68
N PHE A 260 -5.23 12.63 -3.50
CA PHE A 260 -3.85 13.11 -3.57
C PHE A 260 -3.73 14.49 -4.22
N LEU A 261 -4.49 14.79 -5.28
CA LEU A 261 -4.53 16.12 -5.89
C LEU A 261 -5.12 17.17 -4.95
N GLU A 262 -6.19 16.81 -4.22
CA GLU A 262 -6.75 17.65 -3.15
C GLU A 262 -5.71 17.94 -2.07
N CYS A 263 -4.99 16.91 -1.60
CA CYS A 263 -3.92 17.04 -0.61
C CYS A 263 -2.79 17.95 -1.09
N GLN A 264 -2.24 17.72 -2.29
CA GLN A 264 -1.20 18.58 -2.86
C GLN A 264 -1.68 20.04 -2.93
N THR A 265 -2.89 20.27 -3.41
CA THR A 265 -3.48 21.60 -3.55
C THR A 265 -3.67 22.27 -2.18
N ALA A 266 -4.13 21.54 -1.17
CA ALA A 266 -4.32 22.04 0.19
C ALA A 266 -3.00 22.34 0.90
N VAL A 267 -1.98 21.49 0.73
CA VAL A 267 -0.61 21.76 1.24
C VAL A 267 -0.03 23.02 0.59
N HIS A 268 -0.08 23.14 -0.75
CA HIS A 268 0.46 24.31 -1.45
C HIS A 268 -0.23 25.62 -1.02
N ARG A 269 -1.56 25.62 -0.82
CA ARG A 269 -2.28 26.79 -0.28
C ARG A 269 -1.85 27.10 1.16
N SER A 270 -1.85 26.10 2.04
CA SER A 270 -1.51 26.29 3.46
C SER A 270 -0.09 26.83 3.64
N LEU A 271 0.88 26.35 2.86
CA LEU A 271 2.26 26.86 2.91
C LEU A 271 2.41 28.25 2.31
N ALA A 272 1.61 28.64 1.31
CA ALA A 272 1.58 30.01 0.81
C ALA A 272 1.10 31.01 1.89
N ASP A 273 0.18 30.58 2.76
CA ASP A 273 -0.32 31.35 3.91
C ASP A 273 0.56 31.22 5.18
N LEU A 274 1.73 30.56 5.07
CA LEU A 274 2.64 30.23 6.19
C LEU A 274 1.99 29.39 7.32
N ASP A 275 0.95 28.61 6.99
CA ASP A 275 0.27 27.68 7.88
C ASP A 275 0.79 26.24 7.74
N ILE A 276 1.83 25.94 8.51
CA ILE A 276 2.41 24.59 8.62
C ILE A 276 1.39 23.60 9.22
N SER A 277 0.51 24.06 10.12
CA SER A 277 -0.52 23.19 10.73
C SER A 277 -1.64 22.84 9.75
N GLY A 278 -2.00 23.76 8.85
CA GLY A 278 -2.88 23.50 7.70
C GLY A 278 -2.28 22.45 6.75
N ALA A 279 -0.98 22.56 6.46
CA ALA A 279 -0.27 21.58 5.62
C ALA A 279 -0.23 20.17 6.25
N ALA A 280 0.03 20.07 7.57
CA ALA A 280 -0.04 18.78 8.28
C ALA A 280 -1.45 18.17 8.23
N LYS A 281 -2.50 18.96 8.51
CA LYS A 281 -3.89 18.52 8.44
C LYS A 281 -4.31 18.05 7.05
N ALA A 282 -3.78 18.64 5.98
CA ALA A 282 -4.05 18.19 4.61
C ALA A 282 -3.53 16.76 4.36
N ILE A 283 -2.38 16.38 4.95
CA ILE A 283 -1.82 15.03 4.85
C ILE A 283 -2.58 14.03 5.74
N GLU A 284 -2.99 14.45 6.94
CA GLU A 284 -3.90 13.65 7.77
C GLU A 284 -5.22 13.37 7.02
N GLN A 285 -5.78 14.38 6.35
CA GLN A 285 -6.98 14.25 5.51
C GLN A 285 -6.76 13.31 4.33
N LEU A 286 -5.61 13.34 3.65
CA LEU A 286 -5.26 12.36 2.62
C LEU A 286 -5.36 10.93 3.17
N VAL A 287 -4.80 10.66 4.35
CA VAL A 287 -4.83 9.33 4.94
C VAL A 287 -6.24 8.93 5.37
N CYS A 288 -7.02 9.85 5.95
CA CYS A 288 -8.43 9.61 6.27
C CYS A 288 -9.27 9.29 5.02
N SER A 289 -9.11 10.06 3.94
CA SER A 289 -9.76 9.82 2.65
C SER A 289 -9.32 8.49 2.02
N ALA A 290 -8.02 8.19 2.05
CA ALA A 290 -7.48 6.93 1.55
C ALA A 290 -8.03 5.72 2.32
N LEU A 291 -8.11 5.80 3.65
CA LEU A 291 -8.73 4.76 4.50
C LEU A 291 -10.23 4.63 4.25
N GLY A 292 -10.94 5.72 3.99
CA GLY A 292 -12.35 5.73 3.59
C GLY A 292 -12.59 5.00 2.27
N ASN A 293 -11.84 5.39 1.23
CA ASN A 293 -11.93 4.81 -0.12
C ASN A 293 -11.41 3.35 -0.17
N CYS A 294 -10.55 2.95 0.76
CA CYS A 294 -10.11 1.55 0.94
C CYS A 294 -10.91 0.76 1.99
N TRP A 295 -12.07 1.27 2.43
CA TRP A 295 -13.04 0.58 3.30
C TRP A 295 -12.55 0.19 4.72
N PHE A 296 -11.59 0.93 5.25
CA PHE A 296 -11.09 0.75 6.62
C PHE A 296 -11.94 1.50 7.68
N THR A 297 -13.01 2.19 7.28
CA THR A 297 -13.93 2.88 8.21
C THR A 297 -14.96 1.92 8.80
N GLU A 298 -15.48 2.23 9.98
CA GLU A 298 -16.42 1.35 10.69
C GLU A 298 -17.67 1.01 9.88
N GLY A 299 -18.28 2.01 9.22
CA GLY A 299 -19.45 1.81 8.34
C GLY A 299 -19.18 1.03 7.05
N THR A 300 -17.92 0.80 6.68
CA THR A 300 -17.54 0.06 5.45
C THR A 300 -16.77 -1.24 5.73
N ARG A 301 -16.44 -1.54 6.99
CA ARG A 301 -15.67 -2.72 7.41
C ARG A 301 -16.20 -4.03 6.85
N GLN A 302 -17.52 -4.19 6.72
CA GLN A 302 -18.15 -5.37 6.11
C GLN A 302 -17.72 -5.58 4.65
N ALA A 303 -17.60 -4.50 3.86
CA ALA A 303 -17.10 -4.57 2.48
C ALA A 303 -15.64 -5.06 2.45
N LEU A 304 -14.80 -4.56 3.36
CA LEU A 304 -13.41 -4.99 3.48
C LEU A 304 -13.29 -6.48 3.85
N HIS A 305 -14.10 -6.99 4.78
CA HIS A 305 -14.15 -8.44 5.08
C HIS A 305 -14.54 -9.27 3.85
N VAL A 306 -15.53 -8.82 3.06
CA VAL A 306 -15.95 -9.52 1.84
C VAL A 306 -14.84 -9.50 0.78
N ILE A 307 -14.14 -8.37 0.61
CA ILE A 307 -12.99 -8.25 -0.30
C ILE A 307 -11.81 -9.13 0.15
N ALA A 308 -11.50 -9.16 1.45
CA ALA A 308 -10.50 -10.07 2.03
C ALA A 308 -10.84 -11.55 1.76
N ALA A 309 -12.11 -11.90 1.85
CA ALA A 309 -12.60 -13.25 1.57
C ALA A 309 -12.54 -13.59 0.06
N ILE A 310 -12.84 -12.63 -0.82
CA ILE A 310 -12.68 -12.75 -2.29
C ILE A 310 -11.19 -12.91 -2.67
N LEU A 311 -10.29 -12.16 -2.04
CA LEU A 311 -8.84 -12.32 -2.24
C LEU A 311 -8.38 -13.72 -1.88
N LYS A 312 -8.85 -14.27 -0.74
CA LYS A 312 -8.57 -15.66 -0.36
C LYS A 312 -9.09 -16.65 -1.41
N ASP A 313 -10.35 -16.54 -1.84
CA ASP A 313 -10.88 -17.39 -2.91
C ASP A 313 -10.05 -17.29 -4.20
N THR A 314 -9.61 -16.08 -4.57
CA THR A 314 -8.76 -15.90 -5.75
C THR A 314 -7.42 -16.63 -5.61
N LEU A 315 -6.77 -16.55 -4.44
CA LEU A 315 -5.51 -17.25 -4.21
C LEU A 315 -5.70 -18.78 -4.23
N ASP A 316 -6.76 -19.28 -3.61
CA ASP A 316 -7.09 -20.72 -3.60
C ASP A 316 -7.43 -21.23 -5.01
N PHE A 317 -8.20 -20.44 -5.79
CA PHE A 317 -8.44 -20.70 -7.21
C PHE A 317 -7.14 -20.73 -8.02
N THR A 318 -6.26 -19.72 -7.89
CA THR A 318 -5.00 -19.70 -8.66
C THR A 318 -4.07 -20.86 -8.32
N ARG A 319 -4.11 -21.37 -7.08
CA ARG A 319 -3.34 -22.56 -6.69
C ARG A 319 -3.87 -23.82 -7.38
N ALA A 320 -5.17 -24.09 -7.26
CA ALA A 320 -5.82 -25.25 -7.90
C ALA A 320 -5.75 -25.19 -9.43
N ALA A 321 -5.98 -24.02 -10.03
CA ALA A 321 -5.85 -23.82 -11.46
C ALA A 321 -4.43 -24.06 -11.97
N LYS A 322 -3.39 -23.59 -11.25
CA LYS A 322 -1.99 -23.87 -11.61
C LYS A 322 -1.70 -25.37 -11.53
N SER A 323 -2.05 -26.01 -10.41
CA SER A 323 -1.89 -27.45 -10.21
C SER A 323 -2.49 -28.25 -11.36
N LEU A 324 -3.80 -28.08 -11.60
CA LEU A 324 -4.57 -28.73 -12.67
C LEU A 324 -3.94 -28.54 -14.06
N LEU A 325 -3.53 -27.32 -14.40
CA LEU A 325 -2.94 -27.03 -15.71
C LEU A 325 -1.53 -27.58 -15.89
N THR A 326 -0.82 -27.87 -14.79
CA THR A 326 0.52 -28.49 -14.81
C THR A 326 0.50 -30.02 -14.71
N LEU A 327 -0.68 -30.65 -14.63
CA LEU A 327 -0.75 -32.11 -14.61
C LEU A 327 -0.27 -32.71 -15.95
N PRO A 328 0.57 -33.76 -15.90
CA PRO A 328 1.05 -34.43 -17.11
C PRO A 328 -0.12 -35.13 -17.82
N SER A 329 -0.06 -35.18 -19.14
CA SER A 329 -0.96 -36.01 -19.95
C SER A 329 -0.65 -37.50 -19.76
N VAL A 330 -1.57 -38.37 -20.18
CA VAL A 330 -1.35 -39.82 -20.16
C VAL A 330 -0.09 -40.19 -20.97
N ASP A 331 0.11 -39.57 -22.13
CA ASP A 331 1.29 -39.79 -22.98
C ASP A 331 2.59 -39.32 -22.30
N GLU A 332 2.56 -38.21 -21.56
CA GLU A 332 3.69 -37.72 -20.76
C GLU A 332 4.00 -38.66 -19.58
N ILE A 333 2.98 -39.20 -18.89
CA ILE A 333 3.16 -40.20 -17.82
C ILE A 333 3.79 -41.48 -18.38
N VAL A 334 3.27 -42.01 -19.49
CA VAL A 334 3.79 -43.22 -20.14
C VAL A 334 5.24 -43.01 -20.58
N ALA A 335 5.56 -41.86 -21.20
CA ALA A 335 6.92 -41.55 -21.62
C ALA A 335 7.89 -41.37 -20.44
N GLU A 336 7.48 -40.69 -19.37
CA GLU A 336 8.31 -40.52 -18.17
C GLU A 336 8.60 -41.86 -17.47
N GLU A 337 7.60 -42.72 -17.29
CA GLU A 337 7.84 -44.02 -16.65
C GLU A 337 8.60 -44.99 -17.55
N ALA A 338 8.43 -44.91 -18.88
CA ALA A 338 9.25 -45.68 -19.82
C ALA A 338 10.74 -45.30 -19.77
N ILE A 339 11.06 -44.04 -19.41
CA ILE A 339 12.44 -43.60 -19.16
C ILE A 339 12.91 -44.06 -17.76
N ARG A 340 12.05 -43.99 -16.73
CA ARG A 340 12.42 -44.39 -15.36
C ARG A 340 12.69 -45.88 -15.21
N HIS A 341 11.92 -46.72 -15.89
CA HIS A 341 12.06 -48.18 -15.89
C HIS A 341 12.92 -48.71 -17.06
N GLN A 342 13.72 -47.84 -17.69
CA GLN A 342 14.59 -48.20 -18.81
C GLN A 342 15.76 -49.09 -18.36
N GLY A 343 15.50 -50.40 -18.32
CA GLY A 343 16.43 -51.43 -17.81
C GLY A 343 15.81 -52.41 -16.81
N ASP A 344 14.54 -52.22 -16.41
CA ASP A 344 13.82 -53.18 -15.56
C ASP A 344 13.43 -54.43 -16.37
N PRO A 345 13.64 -55.66 -15.85
CA PRO A 345 13.33 -56.89 -16.58
C PRO A 345 11.84 -57.32 -16.47
N ASP A 346 11.04 -56.65 -15.63
CA ASP A 346 9.64 -57.00 -15.38
C ASP A 346 8.68 -55.94 -15.97
N PRO A 347 8.07 -56.19 -17.15
CA PRO A 347 7.13 -55.24 -17.76
C PRO A 347 5.83 -55.07 -16.95
N ALA A 348 5.43 -56.04 -16.13
CA ALA A 348 4.22 -55.93 -15.31
C ALA A 348 4.38 -54.89 -14.18
N SER A 349 5.62 -54.68 -13.71
CA SER A 349 5.97 -53.62 -12.76
C SER A 349 5.74 -52.22 -13.37
N HIS A 350 6.19 -52.03 -14.62
CA HIS A 350 6.03 -50.77 -15.36
C HIS A 350 4.56 -50.44 -15.64
N ASP A 351 3.79 -51.39 -16.18
CA ASP A 351 2.35 -51.20 -16.44
C ASP A 351 1.60 -50.83 -15.14
N THR A 352 1.91 -51.48 -14.02
CA THR A 352 1.30 -51.19 -12.71
C THR A 352 1.67 -49.80 -12.19
N ALA A 353 2.93 -49.36 -12.39
CA ALA A 353 3.39 -48.03 -12.01
C ALA A 353 2.71 -46.92 -12.84
N VAL A 354 2.61 -47.12 -14.16
CA VAL A 354 1.89 -46.23 -15.09
C VAL A 354 0.42 -46.11 -14.70
N GLN A 355 -0.27 -47.24 -14.53
CA GLN A 355 -1.69 -47.29 -14.16
C GLN A 355 -1.94 -46.52 -12.85
N LYS A 356 -1.14 -46.78 -11.81
CA LYS A 356 -1.24 -46.06 -10.52
C LYS A 356 -1.02 -44.56 -10.68
N ARG A 357 -0.02 -44.15 -11.46
CA ARG A 357 0.29 -42.73 -11.66
C ARG A 357 -0.80 -42.00 -12.46
N ILE A 358 -1.48 -42.69 -13.37
CA ILE A 358 -2.70 -42.19 -14.05
C ILE A 358 -3.86 -42.04 -13.05
N GLU A 359 -4.11 -43.03 -12.19
CA GLU A 359 -5.15 -42.95 -11.16
C GLU A 359 -4.92 -41.79 -10.17
N ASP A 360 -3.70 -41.64 -9.65
CA ASP A 360 -3.33 -40.55 -8.75
C ASP A 360 -3.46 -39.18 -9.43
N THR A 361 -3.09 -39.07 -10.73
CA THR A 361 -3.28 -37.85 -11.53
C THR A 361 -4.76 -37.53 -11.76
N SER A 362 -5.60 -38.54 -12.01
CA SER A 362 -7.05 -38.37 -12.16
C SER A 362 -7.70 -37.88 -10.87
N ARG A 363 -7.35 -38.48 -9.71
CA ARG A 363 -7.81 -38.03 -8.39
C ARG A 363 -7.38 -36.59 -8.08
N SER A 364 -6.14 -36.22 -8.42
CA SER A 364 -5.65 -34.85 -8.29
C SER A 364 -6.46 -33.88 -9.16
N SER A 365 -6.74 -34.25 -10.42
CA SER A 365 -7.56 -33.45 -11.33
C SER A 365 -8.99 -33.26 -10.84
N GLU A 366 -9.62 -34.32 -10.32
CA GLU A 366 -10.97 -34.26 -9.73
C GLU A 366 -11.00 -33.35 -8.48
N HIS A 367 -9.99 -33.46 -7.61
CA HIS A 367 -9.86 -32.60 -6.43
C HIS A 367 -9.71 -31.12 -6.83
N ASP A 368 -8.78 -30.79 -7.73
CA ASP A 368 -8.56 -29.41 -8.19
C ASP A 368 -9.80 -28.84 -8.88
N MET A 369 -10.51 -29.62 -9.70
CA MET A 369 -11.76 -29.20 -10.34
C MET A 369 -12.89 -28.95 -9.32
N ALA A 370 -12.98 -29.76 -8.26
CA ALA A 370 -13.92 -29.54 -7.17
C ALA A 370 -13.58 -28.27 -6.38
N VAL A 371 -12.30 -28.04 -6.08
CA VAL A 371 -11.81 -26.81 -5.43
C VAL A 371 -12.12 -25.58 -6.30
N ILE A 372 -11.83 -25.63 -7.60
CA ILE A 372 -12.14 -24.54 -8.56
C ILE A 372 -13.63 -24.22 -8.54
N SER A 373 -14.49 -25.23 -8.70
CA SER A 373 -15.96 -25.06 -8.77
C SER A 373 -16.51 -24.45 -7.48
N ALA A 374 -16.17 -25.03 -6.32
CA ALA A 374 -16.60 -24.52 -5.02
C ALA A 374 -16.07 -23.10 -4.74
N THR A 375 -14.93 -22.73 -5.31
CA THR A 375 -14.32 -21.40 -5.14
C THR A 375 -14.99 -20.35 -6.03
N LEU A 376 -15.40 -20.70 -7.25
CA LEU A 376 -16.21 -19.84 -8.12
C LEU A 376 -17.61 -19.59 -7.53
N ASP A 377 -18.22 -20.59 -6.90
CA ASP A 377 -19.50 -20.44 -6.20
C ASP A 377 -19.41 -19.54 -4.96
N ARG A 378 -18.28 -19.59 -4.22
CA ARG A 378 -18.03 -18.67 -3.10
C ARG A 378 -17.75 -17.25 -3.59
N PHE A 379 -16.90 -17.11 -4.60
CA PHE A 379 -16.56 -15.84 -5.23
C PHE A 379 -17.82 -15.11 -5.73
N THR A 380 -18.68 -15.80 -6.50
CA THR A 380 -19.90 -15.21 -7.07
C THR A 380 -20.85 -14.71 -5.97
N ARG A 381 -21.14 -15.55 -4.97
CA ARG A 381 -21.97 -15.14 -3.82
C ARG A 381 -21.37 -13.97 -3.03
N ARG A 382 -20.05 -13.92 -2.86
CA ARG A 382 -19.35 -12.82 -2.17
C ARG A 382 -19.37 -11.53 -2.99
N ARG A 383 -19.14 -11.60 -4.31
CA ARG A 383 -19.31 -10.47 -5.24
C ARG A 383 -20.73 -9.91 -5.16
N ASP A 384 -21.73 -10.78 -5.23
CA ASP A 384 -23.14 -10.34 -5.22
C ASP A 384 -23.54 -9.74 -3.87
N THR A 385 -22.99 -10.27 -2.77
CA THR A 385 -23.10 -9.67 -1.42
C THR A 385 -22.47 -8.26 -1.37
N LEU A 386 -21.31 -8.07 -1.99
CA LEU A 386 -20.61 -6.78 -2.05
C LEU A 386 -21.38 -5.75 -2.90
N VAL A 387 -21.93 -6.19 -4.04
CA VAL A 387 -22.80 -5.36 -4.89
C VAL A 387 -24.08 -4.97 -4.16
N ALA A 388 -24.72 -5.91 -3.44
CA ALA A 388 -25.88 -5.62 -2.62
C ALA A 388 -25.57 -4.64 -1.47
N PHE A 389 -24.40 -4.79 -0.82
CA PHE A 389 -23.92 -3.87 0.20
C PHE A 389 -23.75 -2.45 -0.35
N PHE A 390 -23.06 -2.27 -1.48
CA PHE A 390 -22.88 -0.93 -2.07
C PHE A 390 -24.19 -0.34 -2.61
N ASN A 391 -25.09 -1.16 -3.18
CA ASN A 391 -26.42 -0.71 -3.60
C ASN A 391 -27.29 -0.25 -2.41
N SER A 392 -27.13 -0.86 -1.24
CA SER A 392 -27.79 -0.41 -0.01
C SER A 392 -27.18 0.87 0.56
N ASN A 393 -25.95 1.21 0.16
CA ASN A 393 -25.17 2.34 0.66
C ASN A 393 -24.88 3.41 -0.41
N GLN A 394 -25.79 3.62 -1.36
CA GLN A 394 -25.68 4.60 -2.46
C GLN A 394 -25.52 6.08 -2.04
N HIS A 395 -25.64 6.37 -0.74
CA HIS A 395 -25.39 7.68 -0.14
C HIS A 395 -23.89 7.99 0.05
N LEU A 396 -23.01 6.98 -0.04
CA LEU A 396 -21.55 7.15 0.02
C LEU A 396 -21.01 7.39 -1.42
N PRO A 397 -20.52 8.59 -1.78
CA PRO A 397 -20.25 8.95 -3.18
C PRO A 397 -19.22 8.05 -3.88
N ALA A 398 -18.14 7.70 -3.18
CA ALA A 398 -17.05 6.86 -3.70
C ALA A 398 -17.55 5.51 -4.26
N HIS A 399 -18.63 4.96 -3.71
CA HIS A 399 -19.08 3.60 -4.01
C HIS A 399 -19.89 3.49 -5.31
N ARG A 400 -20.42 4.60 -5.83
CA ARG A 400 -21.14 4.61 -7.11
C ARG A 400 -20.23 4.27 -8.28
N HIS A 401 -18.97 4.71 -8.23
CA HIS A 401 -17.98 4.40 -9.25
C HIS A 401 -17.67 2.89 -9.28
N LEU A 402 -17.46 2.28 -8.10
CA LEU A 402 -17.23 0.84 -8.02
C LEU A 402 -18.47 0.01 -8.42
N LEU A 403 -19.68 0.46 -8.10
CA LEU A 403 -20.93 -0.17 -8.58
C LEU A 403 -21.03 -0.18 -10.10
N GLY A 404 -20.66 0.92 -10.78
CA GLY A 404 -20.62 0.97 -12.24
C GLY A 404 -19.64 -0.06 -12.84
N LEU A 405 -18.44 -0.15 -12.27
CA LEU A 405 -17.42 -1.12 -12.69
C LEU A 405 -17.83 -2.58 -12.43
N LEU A 406 -18.48 -2.86 -11.30
CA LEU A 406 -18.95 -4.20 -10.94
C LEU A 406 -20.23 -4.61 -11.70
N GLY A 407 -21.05 -3.64 -12.12
CA GLY A 407 -22.28 -3.85 -12.88
C GLY A 407 -22.07 -4.01 -14.39
N ALA A 408 -21.08 -3.33 -14.97
CA ALA A 408 -20.79 -3.36 -16.40
C ALA A 408 -20.23 -4.71 -16.93
N GLY A 409 -20.06 -5.71 -16.06
CA GLY A 409 -19.65 -7.07 -16.42
C GLY A 409 -20.81 -8.07 -16.56
N HIS A 410 -22.05 -7.61 -16.70
CA HIS A 410 -23.28 -8.43 -16.80
C HIS A 410 -24.12 -8.19 -18.07
N GLU A 411 -23.65 -7.38 -19.01
CA GLU A 411 -24.25 -7.16 -20.35
C GLU A 411 -23.39 -7.77 -21.47
#